data_AF-W3A2N0-F1
#
_entry.id   AF-W3A2N0-F1
#
_cell.length_a   1.000
_cell.length_b   1.000
_cell.length_c   1.000
_cell.angle_alpha   90.00
_cell.angle_beta   90.00
_cell.angle_gamma   90.00
#
_symmetry.space_group_name_H-M   'P 1'
#
loop_
_entity.id
_entity.type
_entity.pdbx_description
1 polymer ?
#
loop_
_entity_poly.entity_id
_entity_poly.type
_entity_poly.pdbx_seq_one_letter_code
_entity_poly.pdbx_strand_id
1 'polypeptide(L)'
;SEQHALEELQHKRAKPLSRFEDFLKSQPTLPPRPPADDTESAWQYDMHETLLCTQASYIKKLLCETLPGDFKGIATKRMDEPVRVIWRLMKRQYSLSNAAGVVGLVTQFMEIVNADFKSVEQLFQDLNAVRSQVNVNSREALNSQMLTSQLMLVMVLGVLPSHMWGSSVEFTPEGFTLEKVTEKLNNIYGNQSKAETMDPARGKVVNRISAVPTKQNGSALGKRKASSEPDQDRHYN
;
A
#
# COMPACT_ATOMS: atom_id res chain seq x y z
N SER A 1 21.85 11.63 -26.76
CA SER A 1 22.09 10.76 -27.93
C SER A 1 23.56 10.86 -28.31
N GLU A 2 24.19 9.74 -28.69
CA GLU A 2 25.63 9.68 -29.02
C GLU A 2 26.02 10.55 -30.22
N GLN A 3 25.08 10.81 -31.14
CA GLN A 3 25.29 11.70 -32.29
C GLN A 3 25.55 13.16 -31.90
N HIS A 4 24.84 13.69 -30.89
CA HIS A 4 25.08 15.05 -30.37
C HIS A 4 26.43 15.16 -29.66
N ALA A 5 26.89 14.08 -29.00
CA ALA A 5 28.21 14.06 -28.38
C ALA A 5 29.33 14.00 -29.43
N LEU A 6 29.09 13.35 -30.58
CA LEU A 6 30.01 13.29 -31.71
C LEU A 6 30.12 14.64 -32.43
N GLU A 7 29.01 15.37 -32.59
CA GLU A 7 29.00 16.74 -33.13
C GLU A 7 29.72 17.73 -32.19
N GLU A 8 29.51 17.63 -30.87
CA GLU A 8 30.22 18.47 -29.89
C GLU A 8 31.74 18.22 -29.93
N LEU A 9 32.16 16.96 -30.07
CA LEU A 9 33.57 16.59 -30.27
C LEU A 9 34.15 17.13 -31.59
N GLN A 10 33.38 17.12 -32.69
CA GLN A 10 33.80 17.71 -33.97
C GLN A 10 33.97 19.24 -33.92
N HIS A 11 33.23 19.92 -33.04
CA HIS A 11 33.34 21.37 -32.84
C HIS A 11 34.30 21.77 -31.70
N LYS A 12 35.07 20.81 -31.15
CA LYS A 12 35.91 21.00 -29.94
C LYS A 12 35.15 21.56 -28.73
N ARG A 13 33.84 21.34 -28.64
CA ARG A 13 33.05 21.70 -27.47
C ARG A 13 33.29 20.66 -26.38
N ALA A 14 33.82 21.12 -25.25
CA ALA A 14 33.97 20.28 -24.07
C ALA A 14 32.60 19.80 -23.61
N LYS A 15 32.52 18.52 -23.23
CA LYS A 15 31.29 17.92 -22.70
C LYS A 15 30.81 18.72 -21.47
N PRO A 16 29.53 19.11 -21.39
CA PRO A 16 29.02 19.86 -20.25
C PRO A 16 29.28 19.13 -18.93
N LEU A 17 29.80 19.86 -17.94
CA LEU A 17 30.15 19.35 -16.62
C LEU A 17 28.93 18.90 -15.79
N SER A 18 27.73 19.38 -16.13
CA SER A 18 26.49 19.05 -15.42
C SER A 18 25.32 18.85 -16.38
N ARG A 19 24.36 18.03 -15.96
CA ARG A 19 23.09 17.83 -16.66
C ARG A 19 21.98 18.69 -16.02
N PHE A 20 20.87 18.80 -16.74
CA PHE A 20 19.66 19.46 -16.26
C PHE A 20 19.16 18.92 -14.91
N GLU A 21 19.20 17.59 -14.70
CA GLU A 21 18.72 17.00 -13.45
C GLU A 21 19.55 17.42 -12.23
N ASP A 22 20.83 17.76 -12.43
CA ASP A 22 21.74 18.14 -11.35
C ASP A 22 21.32 19.48 -10.73
N PHE A 23 20.87 20.44 -11.54
CA PHE A 23 20.36 21.74 -11.06
C PHE A 23 19.12 21.63 -10.18
N LEU A 24 18.33 20.56 -10.33
CA LEU A 24 17.15 20.30 -9.51
C LEU A 24 17.53 19.72 -8.14
N LYS A 25 18.67 19.04 -8.04
CA LYS A 25 19.15 18.35 -6.83
C LYS A 25 20.10 19.20 -6.01
N SER A 26 21.07 19.83 -6.66
CA SER A 26 22.16 20.60 -6.06
C SER A 26 22.52 21.81 -6.91
N GLN A 27 23.48 22.62 -6.45
CA GLN A 27 24.10 23.64 -7.28
C GLN A 27 25.30 23.00 -7.96
N PRO A 28 25.34 22.92 -9.30
CA PRO A 28 26.56 22.50 -9.98
C PRO A 28 27.72 23.41 -9.61
N THR A 29 28.83 22.82 -9.21
CA THR A 29 30.06 23.53 -8.85
C THR A 29 31.03 23.50 -10.03
N LEU A 30 31.59 24.67 -10.36
CA LEU A 30 32.73 24.77 -11.26
C LEU A 30 34.00 24.37 -10.52
N PRO A 31 34.97 23.75 -11.21
CA PRO A 31 36.33 23.64 -10.69
C PRO A 31 36.92 25.04 -10.43
N PRO A 32 37.96 25.16 -9.59
CA PRO A 32 38.61 26.44 -9.32
C PRO A 32 39.06 27.13 -10.61
N ARG A 33 38.94 28.46 -10.66
CA ARG A 33 39.37 29.23 -11.83
C ARG A 33 40.88 29.01 -12.04
N PRO A 34 41.31 28.64 -13.25
CA PRO A 34 42.73 28.50 -13.56
C PRO A 34 43.45 29.86 -13.49
N PRO A 35 44.78 29.86 -13.30
CA PRO A 35 45.56 31.09 -13.27
C PRO A 35 45.50 31.84 -14.62
N ALA A 36 45.61 33.16 -14.56
CA ALA A 36 45.32 34.06 -15.69
C ALA A 36 46.31 33.96 -16.86
N ASP A 37 47.43 33.27 -16.66
CA ASP A 37 48.46 32.99 -17.67
C ASP A 37 48.07 31.85 -18.61
N ASP A 38 47.18 30.94 -18.21
CA ASP A 38 46.64 29.87 -19.06
C ASP A 38 45.38 30.32 -19.78
N THR A 39 45.57 30.86 -21.00
CA THR A 39 44.49 31.45 -21.81
C THR A 39 43.47 30.41 -22.29
N GLU A 40 43.89 29.16 -22.52
CA GLU A 40 43.00 28.10 -23.00
C GLU A 40 42.14 27.57 -21.85
N SER A 41 42.74 27.30 -20.68
CA SER A 41 41.99 26.88 -19.50
C SER A 41 41.06 27.98 -19.00
N ALA A 42 41.46 29.26 -19.08
CA ALA A 42 40.59 30.38 -18.74
C ALA A 42 39.39 30.49 -19.68
N TRP A 43 39.60 30.32 -21.00
CA TRP A 43 38.51 30.28 -21.98
C TRP A 43 37.55 29.11 -21.74
N GLN A 44 38.08 27.92 -21.44
CA GLN A 44 37.25 26.77 -21.10
C GLN A 44 36.45 27.00 -19.82
N TYR A 45 37.04 27.62 -18.79
CA TYR A 45 36.33 27.99 -17.57
C TYR A 45 35.17 28.94 -17.86
N ASP A 46 35.42 30.04 -18.58
CA ASP A 46 34.42 31.06 -18.91
C ASP A 46 33.29 30.47 -19.79
N MET A 47 33.62 29.54 -20.70
CA MET A 47 32.65 28.78 -21.50
C MET A 47 31.73 27.93 -20.62
N HIS A 48 32.30 27.16 -19.67
CA HIS A 48 31.50 26.32 -18.77
C HIS A 48 30.64 27.15 -17.83
N GLU A 49 31.16 28.26 -17.31
CA GLU A 49 30.40 29.20 -16.49
C GLU A 49 29.20 29.77 -17.26
N THR A 50 29.42 30.18 -18.52
CA THR A 50 28.36 30.68 -19.40
C THR A 50 27.28 29.61 -19.66
N LEU A 51 27.69 28.36 -19.90
CA LEU A 51 26.75 27.24 -20.11
C LEU A 51 25.92 26.96 -18.85
N LEU A 52 26.53 26.95 -17.67
CA LEU A 52 25.80 26.77 -16.41
C LEU A 52 24.77 27.89 -16.16
N CYS A 53 25.16 29.14 -16.37
CA CYS A 53 24.27 30.30 -16.25
C CYS A 53 23.11 30.24 -17.26
N THR A 54 23.40 29.83 -18.50
CA THR A 54 22.40 29.68 -19.56
C THR A 54 21.40 28.57 -19.25
N GLN A 55 21.89 27.39 -18.84
CA GLN A 55 21.02 26.27 -18.45
C GLN A 55 20.15 26.63 -17.24
N ALA A 56 20.72 27.24 -16.20
CA ALA A 56 19.96 27.68 -15.03
C ALA A 56 18.86 28.68 -15.42
N SER A 57 19.19 29.68 -16.26
CA SER A 57 18.22 30.67 -16.74
C SER A 57 17.11 30.04 -17.58
N TYR A 58 17.47 29.09 -18.44
CA TYR A 58 16.50 28.34 -19.24
C TYR A 58 15.54 27.52 -18.37
N ILE A 59 16.05 26.77 -17.38
CA ILE A 59 15.19 25.99 -16.45
C ILE A 59 14.26 26.92 -15.69
N LYS A 60 14.77 28.05 -15.17
CA LYS A 60 13.96 29.04 -14.45
C LYS A 60 12.84 29.61 -15.32
N LYS A 61 13.15 29.95 -16.58
CA LYS A 61 12.16 30.42 -17.55
C LYS A 61 11.10 29.36 -17.81
N LEU A 62 11.51 28.11 -18.06
CA LEU A 62 10.60 27.00 -18.28
C LEU A 62 9.66 26.81 -17.09
N LEU A 63 10.18 26.82 -15.86
CA LEU A 63 9.36 26.74 -14.65
C LEU A 63 8.32 27.88 -14.57
N CYS A 64 8.70 29.11 -14.94
CA CYS A 64 7.76 30.24 -14.97
C CYS A 64 6.68 30.13 -16.07
N GLU A 65 6.97 29.44 -17.16
CA GLU A 65 6.06 29.26 -18.30
C GLU A 65 5.11 28.08 -18.10
N THR A 66 5.57 27.00 -17.46
CA THR A 66 4.79 25.76 -17.32
C THR A 66 3.93 25.69 -16.07
N LEU A 67 4.23 26.49 -15.04
CA LEU A 67 3.56 26.37 -13.74
C LEU A 67 2.28 27.23 -13.65
N PRO A 68 1.30 26.81 -12.82
CA PRO A 68 0.06 27.56 -12.63
C PRO A 68 0.32 29.01 -12.21
N GLY A 69 -0.60 29.92 -12.59
CA GLY A 69 -0.44 31.37 -12.41
C GLY A 69 -0.09 31.80 -10.98
N ASP A 70 -0.65 31.12 -9.98
CA ASP A 70 -0.39 31.40 -8.56
C ASP A 70 1.08 31.18 -8.17
N PHE A 71 1.77 30.22 -8.79
CA PHE A 71 3.19 30.00 -8.56
C PHE A 71 4.07 30.91 -9.42
N LYS A 72 3.60 31.34 -10.59
CA LYS A 72 4.34 32.29 -11.44
C LYS A 72 4.69 33.57 -10.66
N GLY A 73 3.77 34.09 -9.84
CA GLY A 73 4.02 35.24 -8.96
C GLY A 73 5.01 34.99 -7.81
N ILE A 74 5.15 33.74 -7.35
CA ILE A 74 6.08 33.35 -6.29
C ILE A 74 7.47 33.06 -6.88
N ALA A 75 7.52 32.36 -8.01
CA ALA A 75 8.74 32.01 -8.73
C ALA A 75 9.46 33.26 -9.26
N THR A 76 8.72 34.20 -9.87
CA THR A 76 9.28 35.45 -10.39
C THR A 76 9.98 36.30 -9.32
N LYS A 77 9.48 36.28 -8.09
CA LYS A 77 10.08 36.97 -6.93
C LYS A 77 11.35 36.30 -6.39
N ARG A 78 11.67 35.09 -6.87
CA ARG A 78 12.81 34.26 -6.41
C ARG A 78 13.68 33.81 -7.57
N MET A 79 13.69 34.55 -8.68
CA MET A 79 14.50 34.21 -9.86
C MET A 79 16.00 34.43 -9.66
N ASP A 80 16.38 35.15 -8.61
CA ASP A 80 17.73 35.28 -8.08
C ASP A 80 18.21 34.00 -7.39
N GLU A 81 17.30 33.24 -6.77
CA GLU A 81 17.62 32.00 -6.06
C GLU A 81 18.08 30.86 -7.00
N PRO A 82 18.88 29.89 -6.51
CA PRO A 82 19.26 28.73 -7.29
C PRO A 82 18.07 27.86 -7.69
N VAL A 83 18.17 27.18 -8.86
CA VAL A 83 17.13 26.30 -9.40
C VAL A 83 16.60 25.29 -8.37
N ARG A 84 17.50 24.64 -7.59
CA ARG A 84 17.12 23.70 -6.52
C ARG A 84 16.18 24.28 -5.47
N VAL A 85 16.29 25.59 -5.17
CA VAL A 85 15.50 26.27 -4.14
C VAL A 85 14.08 26.50 -4.67
N ILE A 86 13.97 27.02 -5.90
CA ILE A 86 12.70 27.21 -6.60
C ILE A 86 11.99 25.86 -6.76
N TRP A 87 12.73 24.83 -7.18
CA TRP A 87 12.22 23.47 -7.34
C TRP A 87 11.72 22.87 -6.01
N ARG A 88 12.44 23.07 -4.91
CA ARG A 88 12.01 22.62 -3.58
C ARG A 88 10.74 23.34 -3.12
N LEU A 89 10.63 24.64 -3.38
CA LEU A 89 9.43 25.41 -3.06
C LEU A 89 8.24 24.92 -3.87
N MET A 90 8.43 24.70 -5.17
CA MET A 90 7.42 24.12 -6.05
C MET A 90 6.95 22.76 -5.53
N LYS A 91 7.89 21.87 -5.20
CA LYS A 91 7.58 20.59 -4.59
C LYS A 91 6.77 20.79 -3.32
N ARG A 92 7.22 21.63 -2.38
CA ARG A 92 6.47 21.86 -1.13
C ARG A 92 5.05 22.36 -1.39
N GLN A 93 4.87 23.30 -2.32
CA GLN A 93 3.56 23.89 -2.60
C GLN A 93 2.60 22.92 -3.29
N TYR A 94 3.10 22.09 -4.21
CA TYR A 94 2.25 21.25 -5.06
C TYR A 94 2.26 19.75 -4.71
N SER A 95 3.22 19.27 -3.92
CA SER A 95 3.25 17.88 -3.43
C SER A 95 2.44 17.67 -2.15
N LEU A 96 2.07 18.74 -1.46
CA LEU A 96 1.27 18.71 -0.22
C LEU A 96 -0.22 18.94 -0.50
N SER A 97 -0.76 18.42 -1.61
CA SER A 97 -2.19 18.51 -1.87
C SER A 97 -2.99 17.55 -0.99
N ASN A 98 -4.25 17.91 -0.71
CA ASN A 98 -5.21 17.01 -0.07
C ASN A 98 -5.30 15.65 -0.79
N ALA A 99 -5.28 15.66 -2.13
CA ALA A 99 -5.26 14.47 -2.95
C ALA A 99 -4.00 13.62 -2.72
N ALA A 100 -2.81 14.23 -2.63
CA ALA A 100 -1.58 13.50 -2.32
C ALA A 100 -1.63 12.86 -0.93
N GLY A 101 -2.19 13.56 0.06
CA GLY A 101 -2.43 13.01 1.41
C GLY A 101 -3.38 11.80 1.38
N VAL A 102 -4.50 11.90 0.66
CA VAL A 102 -5.44 10.77 0.49
C VAL A 102 -4.79 9.60 -0.26
N VAL A 103 -4.01 9.85 -1.31
CA VAL A 103 -3.25 8.80 -2.01
C VAL A 103 -2.27 8.09 -1.07
N GLY A 104 -1.58 8.84 -0.21
CA GLY A 104 -0.70 8.27 0.81
C GLY A 104 -1.45 7.35 1.78
N LEU A 105 -2.62 7.78 2.27
CA LEU A 105 -3.45 6.95 3.15
C LEU A 105 -4.00 5.70 2.45
N VAL A 106 -4.44 5.81 1.19
CA VAL A 106 -4.90 4.64 0.41
C VAL A 106 -3.74 3.67 0.15
N THR A 107 -2.53 4.19 -0.09
CA THR A 107 -1.32 3.36 -0.23
C THR A 107 -1.03 2.62 1.07
N GLN A 108 -1.04 3.32 2.21
CA GLN A 108 -0.88 2.71 3.53
C GLN A 108 -1.96 1.64 3.81
N PHE A 109 -3.21 1.91 3.43
CA PHE A 109 -4.29 0.94 3.56
C PHE A 109 -3.95 -0.36 2.81
N MET A 110 -3.50 -0.27 1.55
CA MET A 110 -3.09 -1.43 0.75
C MET A 110 -1.86 -2.15 1.32
N GLU A 111 -0.91 -1.40 1.88
CA GLU A 111 0.25 -1.97 2.56
C GLU A 111 -0.16 -2.79 3.79
N ILE A 112 -1.08 -2.27 4.62
CA ILE A 112 -1.58 -2.99 5.82
C ILE A 112 -2.27 -4.30 5.42
N VAL A 113 -3.08 -4.31 4.36
CA VAL A 113 -3.73 -5.54 3.85
C VAL A 113 -2.68 -6.61 3.51
N ASN A 114 -1.56 -6.21 2.91
CA ASN A 114 -0.54 -7.14 2.41
C ASN A 114 0.58 -7.44 3.41
N ALA A 115 0.74 -6.63 4.45
CA ALA A 115 1.72 -6.82 5.50
C ALA A 115 1.43 -8.06 6.36
N ASP A 116 2.42 -8.47 7.15
CA ASP A 116 2.22 -9.44 8.21
C ASP A 116 1.45 -8.79 9.37
N PHE A 117 0.41 -9.47 9.83
CA PHE A 117 -0.38 -9.07 10.99
C PHE A 117 -0.20 -10.06 12.13
N LYS A 118 -0.36 -9.59 13.37
CA LYS A 118 -0.27 -10.41 14.59
C LYS A 118 -1.57 -11.15 14.91
N SER A 119 -2.70 -10.54 14.59
CA SER A 119 -4.04 -11.12 14.74
C SER A 119 -4.99 -10.49 13.73
N VAL A 120 -6.09 -11.17 13.44
CA VAL A 120 -7.16 -10.65 12.57
C VAL A 120 -7.82 -9.41 13.19
N GLU A 121 -7.98 -9.40 14.51
CA GLU A 121 -8.52 -8.24 15.22
C GLU A 121 -7.65 -6.99 15.04
N GLN A 122 -6.33 -7.12 15.20
CA GLN A 122 -5.40 -6.01 14.97
C GLN A 122 -5.45 -5.51 13.53
N LEU A 123 -5.49 -6.42 12.56
CA LEU A 123 -5.63 -6.08 11.14
C LEU A 123 -6.88 -5.22 10.90
N PHE A 124 -8.03 -5.61 11.46
CA PHE A 124 -9.26 -4.83 11.33
C PHE A 124 -9.19 -3.46 12.00
N GLN A 125 -8.56 -3.36 13.17
CA GLN A 125 -8.37 -2.09 13.86
C GLN A 125 -7.52 -1.13 13.02
N ASP A 126 -6.38 -1.59 12.50
CA ASP A 126 -5.45 -0.79 11.70
C ASP A 126 -6.09 -0.34 10.39
N LEU A 127 -6.75 -1.25 9.66
CA LEU A 127 -7.46 -0.93 8.42
C LEU A 127 -8.61 0.04 8.67
N ASN A 128 -9.40 -0.15 9.73
CA ASN A 128 -10.51 0.72 10.03
C ASN A 128 -10.05 2.14 10.44
N ALA A 129 -8.91 2.27 11.10
CA ALA A 129 -8.32 3.57 11.44
C ALA A 129 -7.94 4.34 10.16
N VAL A 130 -7.17 3.73 9.26
CA VAL A 130 -6.77 4.38 7.99
C VAL A 130 -7.98 4.66 7.10
N ARG A 131 -8.92 3.71 6.99
CA ARG A 131 -10.18 3.88 6.26
C ARG A 131 -10.98 5.08 6.77
N SER A 132 -11.09 5.22 8.09
CA SER A 132 -11.82 6.33 8.71
C SER A 132 -11.18 7.66 8.35
N GLN A 133 -9.85 7.74 8.37
CA GLN A 133 -9.14 8.96 7.96
C GLN A 133 -9.35 9.30 6.47
N VAL A 134 -9.27 8.30 5.59
CA VAL A 134 -9.57 8.49 4.16
C VAL A 134 -11.00 9.02 3.99
N ASN A 135 -11.98 8.39 4.63
CA ASN A 135 -13.38 8.78 4.51
C ASN A 135 -13.70 10.14 5.13
N VAL A 136 -13.02 10.55 6.19
CA VAL A 136 -13.13 11.92 6.74
C VAL A 136 -12.67 12.92 5.69
N ASN A 137 -11.47 12.72 5.12
CA ASN A 137 -10.92 13.60 4.10
C ASN A 137 -11.78 13.61 2.82
N SER A 138 -12.28 12.45 2.38
CA SER A 138 -13.17 12.34 1.22
C SER A 138 -14.54 12.97 1.48
N ARG A 139 -15.07 12.88 2.70
CA ARG A 139 -16.36 13.52 3.05
C ARG A 139 -16.23 15.04 3.01
N GLU A 140 -15.13 15.57 3.50
CA GLU A 140 -14.85 17.00 3.46
C GLU A 140 -14.63 17.50 2.02
N ALA A 141 -13.80 16.80 1.24
CA ALA A 141 -13.40 17.27 -0.09
C ALA A 141 -14.39 16.92 -1.21
N LEU A 142 -15.08 15.77 -1.11
CA LEU A 142 -15.88 15.17 -2.19
C LEU A 142 -17.33 14.89 -1.79
N ASN A 143 -17.74 15.22 -0.56
CA ASN A 143 -19.05 14.89 0.02
C ASN A 143 -19.40 13.38 -0.05
N SER A 144 -18.41 12.50 -0.11
CA SER A 144 -18.59 11.06 -0.31
C SER A 144 -17.64 10.24 0.55
N GLN A 145 -18.00 8.97 0.75
CA GLN A 145 -17.10 7.98 1.34
C GLN A 145 -16.38 7.25 0.22
N MET A 146 -15.06 7.09 0.36
CA MET A 146 -14.22 6.51 -0.70
C MET A 146 -13.95 5.03 -0.44
N LEU A 147 -13.64 4.66 0.81
CA LEU A 147 -13.36 3.28 1.20
C LEU A 147 -14.51 2.72 2.05
N THR A 148 -15.33 1.86 1.45
CA THR A 148 -16.46 1.24 2.13
C THR A 148 -16.04 0.11 3.06
N SER A 149 -16.89 -0.24 4.03
CA SER A 149 -16.70 -1.44 4.86
C SER A 149 -16.61 -2.70 4.01
N GLN A 150 -17.44 -2.80 2.99
CA GLN A 150 -17.52 -3.97 2.13
C GLN A 150 -16.22 -4.17 1.35
N LEU A 151 -15.63 -3.09 0.82
CA LEU A 151 -14.35 -3.16 0.12
C LEU A 151 -13.21 -3.61 1.05
N MET A 152 -13.16 -3.08 2.28
CA MET A 152 -12.19 -3.52 3.30
C MET A 152 -12.36 -5.01 3.63
N LEU A 153 -13.59 -5.49 3.84
CA LEU A 153 -13.87 -6.90 4.11
C LEU A 153 -13.41 -7.82 2.98
N VAL A 154 -13.71 -7.46 1.73
CA VAL A 154 -13.28 -8.25 0.55
C VAL A 154 -11.76 -8.34 0.46
N MET A 155 -11.04 -7.26 0.74
CA MET A 155 -9.57 -7.27 0.74
C MET A 155 -8.98 -8.17 1.85
N VAL A 156 -9.53 -8.11 3.07
CA VAL A 156 -9.09 -8.98 4.17
C VAL A 156 -9.33 -10.45 3.83
N LEU A 157 -10.51 -10.79 3.30
CA LEU A 157 -10.82 -12.15 2.87
C LEU A 157 -9.89 -12.63 1.75
N GLY A 158 -9.51 -11.74 0.83
CA GLY A 158 -8.61 -12.04 -0.28
C GLY A 158 -7.18 -12.42 0.15
N VAL A 159 -6.74 -11.98 1.33
CA VAL A 159 -5.40 -12.31 1.88
C VAL A 159 -5.42 -13.45 2.89
N LEU A 160 -6.57 -14.07 3.15
CA LEU A 160 -6.73 -15.20 4.08
C LEU A 160 -7.08 -16.49 3.32
N PRO A 161 -6.66 -17.68 3.77
CA PRO A 161 -6.97 -18.94 3.10
C PRO A 161 -8.49 -19.16 2.95
N SER A 162 -8.98 -19.15 1.71
CA SER A 162 -10.42 -19.19 1.42
C SER A 162 -11.13 -20.45 1.90
N HIS A 163 -10.44 -21.59 1.90
CA HIS A 163 -11.01 -22.86 2.38
C HIS A 163 -11.36 -22.87 3.87
N MET A 164 -10.82 -21.94 4.66
CA MET A 164 -11.10 -21.83 6.10
C MET A 164 -12.35 -21.01 6.40
N TRP A 165 -12.64 -19.98 5.59
CA TRP A 165 -13.74 -19.04 5.84
C TRP A 165 -14.86 -19.09 4.81
N GLY A 166 -14.62 -19.70 3.64
CA GLY A 166 -15.52 -19.64 2.47
C GLY A 166 -16.92 -20.18 2.71
N SER A 167 -17.07 -21.20 3.57
CA SER A 167 -18.39 -21.72 3.97
C SER A 167 -19.04 -20.95 5.11
N SER A 168 -18.27 -20.13 5.83
CA SER A 168 -18.73 -19.43 7.04
C SER A 168 -19.17 -18.00 6.76
N VAL A 169 -18.61 -17.35 5.74
CA VAL A 169 -18.90 -15.96 5.38
C VAL A 169 -19.94 -15.91 4.25
N GLU A 170 -21.10 -15.33 4.55
CA GLU A 170 -22.17 -15.14 3.59
C GLU A 170 -22.04 -13.77 2.90
N PHE A 171 -22.16 -13.74 1.57
CA PHE A 171 -22.13 -12.51 0.79
C PHE A 171 -23.55 -11.95 0.60
N THR A 172 -24.17 -11.56 1.71
CA THR A 172 -25.52 -10.98 1.78
C THR A 172 -25.47 -9.65 2.55
N PRO A 173 -26.43 -8.73 2.35
CA PRO A 173 -26.46 -7.47 3.11
C PRO A 173 -26.48 -7.67 4.63
N GLU A 174 -27.17 -8.70 5.09
CA GLU A 174 -27.32 -9.01 6.52
C GLU A 174 -26.09 -9.74 7.07
N GLY A 175 -25.43 -10.59 6.27
CA GLY A 175 -24.29 -11.41 6.69
C GLY A 175 -22.94 -10.72 6.51
N PHE A 176 -22.81 -9.87 5.49
CA PHE A 176 -21.57 -9.22 5.08
C PHE A 176 -21.37 -7.85 5.73
N THR A 177 -21.46 -7.83 7.06
CA THR A 177 -21.23 -6.63 7.89
C THR A 177 -19.87 -6.73 8.59
N LEU A 178 -19.32 -5.58 8.97
CA LEU A 178 -18.02 -5.52 9.63
C LEU A 178 -18.02 -6.37 10.92
N GLU A 179 -19.07 -6.25 11.73
CA GLU A 179 -19.24 -6.99 12.98
C GLU A 179 -19.24 -8.50 12.76
N LYS A 180 -20.15 -9.01 11.90
CA LYS A 180 -20.33 -10.45 11.69
C LYS A 180 -19.12 -11.11 11.04
N VAL A 181 -18.50 -10.45 10.06
CA VAL A 181 -17.34 -11.01 9.39
C VAL A 181 -16.12 -10.98 10.31
N THR A 182 -15.92 -9.91 11.09
CA THR A 182 -14.84 -9.85 12.08
C THR A 182 -15.00 -10.94 13.13
N GLU A 183 -16.20 -11.13 13.67
CA GLU A 183 -16.50 -12.19 14.63
C GLU A 183 -16.19 -13.58 14.07
N LYS A 184 -16.66 -13.88 12.84
CA LYS A 184 -16.40 -15.16 12.18
C LYS A 184 -14.91 -15.40 11.97
N LEU A 185 -14.18 -14.40 11.48
CA LEU A 185 -12.74 -14.56 11.23
C LEU A 185 -11.96 -14.65 12.55
N ASN A 186 -12.34 -13.93 13.59
CA ASN A 186 -11.77 -14.08 14.93
C ASN A 186 -12.06 -15.47 15.51
N ASN A 187 -13.22 -16.06 15.27
CA ASN A 187 -13.50 -17.44 15.69
C ASN A 187 -12.67 -18.48 14.92
N ILE A 188 -12.31 -18.21 13.67
CA ILE A 188 -11.52 -19.11 12.81
C ILE A 188 -10.01 -18.99 13.09
N TYR A 189 -9.51 -17.78 13.28
CA TYR A 189 -8.06 -17.48 13.36
C TYR A 189 -7.62 -16.99 14.73
N GLY A 190 -8.49 -16.35 15.51
CA GLY A 190 -8.17 -15.81 16.84
C GLY A 190 -6.95 -14.90 16.80
N ASN A 191 -5.99 -15.18 17.68
CA ASN A 191 -4.76 -14.42 17.85
C ASN A 191 -3.62 -14.90 16.95
N GLN A 192 -3.93 -15.62 15.87
CA GLN A 192 -2.93 -16.10 14.93
C GLN A 192 -2.45 -14.99 14.00
N SER A 193 -1.14 -15.00 13.77
CA SER A 193 -0.46 -14.17 12.80
C SER A 193 -0.67 -14.65 11.37
N LYS A 194 -0.37 -13.79 10.39
CA LYS A 194 -0.49 -14.13 8.97
C LYS A 194 0.25 -15.42 8.60
N ALA A 195 1.49 -15.57 9.05
CA ALA A 195 2.29 -16.77 8.80
C ALA A 195 1.61 -18.05 9.34
N GLU A 196 1.05 -17.99 10.55
CA GLU A 196 0.34 -19.12 11.17
C GLU A 196 -0.98 -19.43 10.46
N THR A 197 -1.68 -18.40 9.96
CA THR A 197 -2.90 -18.63 9.17
C THR A 197 -2.61 -19.31 7.83
N MET A 198 -1.42 -19.12 7.27
CA MET A 198 -0.99 -19.66 5.97
C MET A 198 -0.35 -21.05 6.06
N ASP A 199 -0.12 -21.60 7.26
CA ASP A 199 0.53 -22.89 7.42
C ASP A 199 -0.34 -24.04 6.84
N PRO A 200 0.12 -24.75 5.79
CA PRO A 200 -0.62 -25.85 5.19
C PRO A 200 -0.84 -27.04 6.13
N ALA A 201 -0.08 -27.17 7.23
CA ALA A 201 -0.28 -28.20 8.25
C ALA A 201 -1.61 -28.01 9.02
N ARG A 202 -2.20 -26.82 8.99
CA ARG A 202 -3.45 -26.48 9.69
C ARG A 202 -4.67 -27.20 9.12
N GLY A 203 -4.67 -27.51 7.82
CA GLY A 203 -5.75 -28.23 7.13
C GLY A 203 -6.00 -29.67 7.62
N LYS A 204 -5.17 -30.20 8.53
CA LYS A 204 -5.33 -31.55 9.12
C LYS A 204 -6.01 -31.60 10.48
N VAL A 205 -6.28 -30.47 11.14
CA VAL A 205 -6.93 -30.46 12.46
C VAL A 205 -8.35 -29.91 12.36
N VAL A 206 -9.19 -30.59 11.59
CA VAL A 206 -10.65 -30.47 11.71
C VAL A 206 -11.22 -31.87 11.83
N ASN A 207 -11.06 -32.49 13.01
CA ASN A 207 -12.10 -33.36 13.54
C ASN A 207 -11.95 -33.69 15.03
N ARG A 208 -13.12 -33.81 15.66
CA ARG A 208 -13.44 -34.26 17.03
C ARG A 208 -13.40 -33.22 18.14
N ILE A 209 -14.43 -32.38 18.16
CA ILE A 209 -15.16 -32.23 19.43
C ILE A 209 -15.88 -33.57 19.66
N SER A 210 -15.45 -34.28 20.70
CA SER A 210 -16.08 -35.50 21.18
C SER A 210 -17.56 -35.23 21.47
N ALA A 211 -18.45 -35.86 20.70
CA ALA A 211 -19.83 -36.03 21.11
C ALA A 211 -19.83 -36.84 22.42
N VAL A 212 -20.07 -36.16 23.53
CA VAL A 212 -20.40 -36.81 24.80
C VAL A 212 -21.76 -37.48 24.59
N PRO A 213 -21.89 -38.82 24.76
CA PRO A 213 -23.20 -39.45 24.72
C PRO A 213 -24.02 -38.99 25.92
N THR A 214 -25.14 -38.34 25.63
CA THR A 214 -26.20 -37.97 26.57
C THR A 214 -26.72 -39.22 27.30
N LYS A 215 -26.40 -39.35 28.59
CA LYS A 215 -27.15 -40.24 29.50
C LYS A 215 -28.49 -39.58 29.85
N GLN A 216 -29.54 -39.90 29.10
CA GLN A 216 -30.91 -39.81 29.61
C GLN A 216 -31.19 -41.06 30.45
N ASN A 217 -31.16 -40.92 31.78
CA ASN A 217 -31.71 -41.94 32.68
C ASN A 217 -33.16 -41.56 33.01
N GLY A 218 -34.08 -42.08 32.20
CA GLY A 218 -35.50 -42.16 32.54
C GLY A 218 -35.74 -43.35 33.47
N SER A 219 -36.26 -43.06 34.67
CA SER A 219 -36.88 -44.03 35.56
C SER A 219 -38.25 -44.43 35.03
N ALA A 220 -38.55 -45.73 34.91
CA ALA A 220 -39.83 -46.31 35.33
C ALA A 220 -39.89 -47.84 35.17
N LEU A 221 -40.38 -48.45 36.25
CA LEU A 221 -40.91 -49.79 36.46
C LEU A 221 -41.43 -50.57 35.24
N GLY A 222 -41.15 -51.88 35.25
CA GLY A 222 -41.92 -52.88 34.49
C GLY A 222 -41.52 -54.32 34.75
N LYS A 223 -41.81 -54.87 35.94
CA LYS A 223 -41.83 -56.33 36.13
C LYS A 223 -43.06 -56.89 35.42
N ARG A 224 -42.89 -57.84 34.48
CA ARG A 224 -43.74 -59.05 34.34
C ARG A 224 -43.20 -60.02 33.25
N LYS A 225 -42.71 -61.14 33.76
CA LYS A 225 -42.78 -62.54 33.31
C LYS A 225 -43.67 -62.85 32.09
N ALA A 226 -43.09 -63.52 31.09
CA ALA A 226 -43.77 -64.51 30.26
C ALA A 226 -42.75 -65.56 29.75
N SER A 227 -43.14 -66.81 29.91
CA SER A 227 -42.47 -68.06 29.55
C SER A 227 -42.42 -68.27 28.03
N SER A 228 -41.32 -68.79 27.49
CA SER A 228 -41.34 -69.58 26.25
C SER A 228 -40.01 -70.31 26.03
N GLU A 229 -40.02 -71.61 26.29
CA GLU A 229 -39.22 -72.63 25.60
C GLU A 229 -40.12 -73.90 25.55
N PRO A 230 -39.91 -74.86 24.62
CA PRO A 230 -38.74 -75.02 23.76
C PRO A 230 -39.05 -75.34 22.27
N ASP A 231 -37.96 -75.33 21.51
CA ASP A 231 -37.57 -76.18 20.39
C ASP A 231 -38.62 -76.74 19.41
N GLN A 232 -38.37 -76.36 18.16
CA GLN A 232 -38.53 -77.21 17.00
C GLN A 232 -37.74 -78.51 17.20
N ASP A 233 -38.41 -79.66 17.09
CA ASP A 233 -38.02 -80.66 16.09
C ASP A 233 -39.09 -81.76 16.00
N ARG A 234 -39.71 -81.84 14.82
CA ARG A 234 -40.51 -82.99 14.39
C ARG A 234 -39.87 -83.55 13.12
N HIS A 235 -39.01 -84.54 13.29
CA HIS A 235 -38.74 -85.55 12.29
C HIS A 235 -39.54 -86.82 12.63
N TYR A 236 -40.48 -87.18 11.76
CA TYR A 236 -40.85 -88.55 11.41
C TYR A 236 -40.48 -88.67 9.93
N ASN A 237 -39.85 -89.72 9.43
CA ASN A 237 -39.79 -91.10 9.92
C ASN A 237 -38.58 -91.47 10.78
#